data_AF-A0A0T2YZM3-F1
#
_entry.id   AF-A0A0T2YZM3-F1
#
_cell.length_a   1.000
_cell.length_b   1.000
_cell.length_c   1.000
_cell.angle_alpha   90.00
_cell.angle_beta   90.00
_cell.angle_gamma   90.00
#
_symmetry.space_group_name_H-M   'P 1'
#
loop_
_entity.id
_entity.type
_entity.pdbx_description
1 polymer ?
#
loop_
_entity_poly.entity_id
_entity_poly.type
_entity_poly.pdbx_seq_one_letter_code
_entity_poly.pdbx_strand_id
1 'polypeptide(L)'
;MSITSSRLNPFVLMLDPEAVIHAMETSANLRGLRQRICRPLDKPLIPKIFDTARDFDAVIEAEEFMDSGAELYCEAQPALQMVH
;
A
#
# COMPACT_ATOMS: atom_id res chain seq x y z
N MET A 1 -26.56 15.43 -10.89
CA MET A 1 -25.80 14.52 -10.00
C MET A 1 -24.63 13.96 -10.78
N SER A 2 -23.45 14.61 -10.70
CA SER A 2 -22.24 14.22 -11.44
C SER A 2 -21.24 13.59 -10.48
N ILE A 3 -21.40 12.29 -10.23
CA ILE A 3 -20.54 11.50 -9.30
C ILE A 3 -19.36 10.84 -10.04
N THR A 4 -19.33 10.94 -11.37
CA THR A 4 -18.32 10.31 -12.22
C THR A 4 -17.08 11.19 -12.38
N SER A 5 -17.24 12.51 -12.44
CA SER A 5 -16.12 13.45 -12.59
C SER A 5 -15.16 13.45 -11.39
N SER A 6 -15.67 13.14 -10.19
CA SER A 6 -14.85 13.05 -8.97
C SER A 6 -14.01 11.78 -8.87
N ARG A 7 -14.32 10.74 -9.67
CA ARG A 7 -13.51 9.52 -9.75
C ARG A 7 -12.34 9.63 -10.73
N LEU A 8 -12.40 10.60 -11.65
CA LEU A 8 -11.42 10.76 -12.72
C LEU A 8 -10.25 11.67 -12.33
N ASN A 9 -10.44 12.55 -11.35
CA ASN A 9 -9.38 13.44 -10.86
C ASN A 9 -9.19 13.25 -9.34
N PRO A 10 -8.04 12.69 -8.91
CA PRO A 10 -7.80 12.42 -7.48
C PRO A 10 -7.67 13.69 -6.63
N PHE A 11 -7.48 14.85 -7.25
CA PHE A 11 -7.30 16.14 -6.58
C PHE A 11 -8.52 17.04 -6.66
N VAL A 12 -9.65 16.55 -7.19
CA VAL A 12 -10.87 17.34 -7.33
C VAL A 12 -11.34 17.96 -6.01
N LEU A 13 -11.13 17.27 -4.89
CA LEU A 13 -11.48 17.73 -3.55
C LEU A 13 -10.57 18.85 -3.05
N MET A 14 -9.41 19.04 -3.66
CA MET A 14 -8.45 20.10 -3.30
C MET A 14 -8.73 21.42 -4.04
N LEU A 15 -9.58 21.41 -5.07
CA LEU A 15 -9.91 22.63 -5.83
C LEU A 15 -10.78 23.61 -5.04
N ASP A 16 -11.60 23.10 -4.13
CA ASP A 16 -12.45 23.88 -3.23
C ASP A 16 -12.54 23.21 -1.86
N PRO A 17 -11.56 23.46 -0.97
CA PRO A 17 -11.50 22.81 0.33
C PRO A 17 -12.63 23.24 1.26
N GLU A 18 -13.12 24.49 1.14
CA GLU A 18 -14.20 25.01 1.99
C GLU A 18 -15.53 24.30 1.72
N ALA A 19 -15.85 24.04 0.45
CA ALA A 19 -17.03 23.26 0.09
C ALA A 19 -16.95 21.81 0.63
N VAL A 20 -15.76 21.21 0.67
CA VAL A 20 -15.56 19.87 1.23
C VAL A 20 -15.79 19.88 2.74
N ILE A 21 -15.23 20.84 3.47
CA ILE A 21 -15.42 20.98 4.91
C ILE A 21 -16.90 21.16 5.25
N HIS A 22 -17.59 22.07 4.54
CA HIS A 22 -19.02 22.29 4.75
C HIS A 22 -19.87 21.03 4.47
N ALA A 23 -19.54 20.29 3.41
CA ALA A 23 -20.19 19.01 3.10
C ALA A 23 -19.92 17.95 4.19
N MET A 24 -18.71 17.93 4.77
CA MET A 24 -18.38 17.05 5.90
C MET A 24 -19.19 17.41 7.16
N GLU A 25 -19.28 18.70 7.51
CA GLU A 25 -20.05 19.19 8.66
C GLU A 25 -21.54 18.91 8.56
N THR A 26 -22.10 18.93 7.35
CA THR A 26 -23.53 18.68 7.11
C THR A 26 -23.87 17.19 6.92
N SER A 27 -22.87 16.31 6.80
CA SER A 27 -23.09 14.88 6.57
C SER A 27 -23.65 14.15 7.80
N ALA A 28 -24.90 13.69 7.71
CA ALA A 28 -25.51 12.83 8.73
C ALA A 28 -24.84 11.45 8.80
N ASN A 29 -24.34 10.93 7.67
CA ASN A 29 -23.67 9.64 7.61
C ASN A 29 -22.33 9.67 8.36
N LEU A 30 -21.50 10.70 8.12
CA LEU A 30 -20.23 10.87 8.84
C LEU A 30 -20.46 11.08 10.34
N ARG A 31 -21.50 11.83 10.73
CA ARG A 31 -21.89 11.98 12.15
C ARG A 31 -22.31 10.67 12.82
N GLY A 32 -22.96 9.78 12.08
CA GLY A 32 -23.37 8.46 12.58
C GLY A 32 -22.25 7.42 12.53
N LEU A 33 -21.08 7.76 11.99
CA LEU A 33 -19.98 6.82 11.81
C LEU A 33 -19.38 6.46 13.17
N ARG A 34 -19.67 5.24 13.63
CA ARG A 34 -19.05 4.71 14.84
C ARG A 34 -17.63 4.27 14.54
N GLN A 35 -16.68 4.80 15.31
CA GLN A 35 -15.33 4.27 15.32
C GLN A 35 -15.39 2.78 15.68
N ARG A 36 -14.96 1.94 14.75
CA ARG A 36 -14.68 0.53 15.02
C ARG A 36 -13.18 0.39 15.04
N ILE A 37 -12.63 0.09 16.21
CA ILE A 37 -11.24 -0.34 16.29
C ILE A 37 -11.22 -1.77 15.75
N CYS A 38 -10.99 -1.90 14.44
CA CYS A 38 -10.75 -3.20 13.83
C CYS A 38 -9.37 -3.65 14.28
N ARG A 39 -9.32 -4.76 15.03
CA ARG A 39 -8.09 -5.42 15.42
C ARG A 39 -7.95 -6.79 14.74
N PRO A 40 -7.91 -6.81 13.39
CA PRO A 40 -7.94 -8.06 12.63
C PRO A 40 -6.73 -8.97 12.92
N LEU A 41 -5.66 -8.42 13.50
CA LEU A 41 -4.42 -9.12 13.81
C LEU A 41 -4.18 -9.34 15.31
N ASP A 42 -5.04 -8.81 16.20
CA ASP A 42 -4.87 -8.97 17.66
C ASP A 42 -4.99 -10.43 18.11
N LYS A 43 -5.70 -11.24 17.33
CA LYS A 43 -5.79 -12.68 17.54
C LYS A 43 -5.33 -13.32 16.24
N PRO A 44 -4.07 -13.74 16.10
CA PRO A 44 -3.66 -14.49 14.93
C PRO A 44 -4.49 -15.76 14.89
N LEU A 45 -5.53 -15.75 14.05
CA LEU A 45 -6.41 -16.89 13.78
C LEU A 45 -5.72 -17.93 12.92
N ILE A 46 -4.54 -17.62 12.39
CA ILE A 46 -3.70 -18.53 11.64
C ILE A 46 -3.07 -19.47 12.67
N PRO A 47 -3.49 -20.75 12.73
CA PRO A 47 -2.77 -21.69 13.56
C PRO A 47 -1.34 -21.76 13.01
N LYS A 48 -0.34 -21.81 13.89
CA LYS A 48 1.05 -22.08 13.48
C LYS A 48 1.14 -23.57 13.11
N ILE A 49 0.56 -23.95 11.97
CA ILE A 49 0.50 -25.34 11.50
C ILE A 49 1.87 -25.74 10.91
N PHE A 50 2.66 -24.75 10.47
CA PHE A 50 3.94 -24.96 9.83
C PHE A 50 4.98 -24.06 10.48
N ASP A 51 5.93 -24.66 11.19
CA ASP A 51 7.17 -24.02 11.64
C ASP A 51 8.25 -24.05 10.54
N THR A 52 7.82 -24.25 9.28
CA THR A 52 8.68 -24.39 8.09
C THR A 52 9.10 -23.04 7.51
N ALA A 53 8.76 -21.92 8.18
CA ALA A 53 9.21 -20.58 7.77
C ALA A 53 10.75 -20.55 7.60
N ARG A 54 11.46 -21.21 8.51
CA ARG A 54 12.92 -21.37 8.42
C ARG A 54 13.38 -22.23 7.24
N ASP A 55 12.60 -23.22 6.83
CA ASP A 55 12.94 -24.05 5.67
C ASP A 55 12.81 -23.23 4.38
N PHE A 56 11.80 -22.36 4.29
CA PHE A 56 11.64 -21.44 3.15
C PHE A 56 12.74 -20.38 3.13
N ASP A 57 13.07 -19.78 4.27
CA ASP A 57 14.17 -18.82 4.37
C ASP A 57 15.49 -19.45 3.91
N ALA A 58 15.76 -20.70 4.32
CA ALA A 58 16.96 -21.44 3.93
C ALA A 58 17.00 -21.78 2.42
N VAL A 59 15.86 -22.09 1.79
CA VAL A 59 15.79 -22.33 0.34
C VAL A 59 16.07 -21.05 -0.43
N ILE A 60 15.56 -19.90 0.03
CA ILE A 60 15.80 -18.60 -0.58
C ILE A 60 17.27 -18.20 -0.45
N GLU A 61 17.87 -18.37 0.72
CA GLU A 61 19.30 -18.12 0.93
C GLU A 61 20.20 -19.01 0.06
N ALA A 62 19.73 -20.20 -0.31
CA ALA A 62 20.45 -21.12 -1.19
C ALA A 62 20.22 -20.85 -2.70
N GLU A 63 19.23 -20.04 -3.08
CA GLU A 63 18.96 -19.70 -4.47
C GLU A 63 19.92 -18.63 -5.00
N GLU A 64 20.92 -19.08 -5.76
CA GLU A 64 21.95 -18.24 -6.42
C GLU A 64 21.37 -17.21 -7.43
N PHE A 65 20.12 -17.41 -7.87
CA PHE A 65 19.41 -16.48 -8.76
C PHE A 65 19.24 -15.07 -8.16
N MET A 66 19.07 -14.96 -6.83
CA MET A 66 18.81 -13.68 -6.15
C MET A 66 20.03 -12.75 -6.12
N ASP A 67 21.26 -13.29 -6.15
CA ASP A 67 22.49 -12.49 -6.18
C ASP A 67 22.75 -11.85 -7.56
N SER A 68 22.25 -12.45 -8.63
CA SER A 68 22.39 -11.92 -10.00
C SER A 68 21.47 -10.73 -10.31
N GLY A 69 20.45 -10.49 -9.49
CA GLY A 69 19.49 -9.40 -9.70
C GLY A 69 20.15 -8.02 -9.65
N ALA A 70 21.16 -7.84 -8.80
CA ALA A 70 21.90 -6.59 -8.67
C ALA A 70 22.66 -6.21 -9.96
N GLU A 71 23.22 -7.20 -10.66
CA GLU A 71 23.94 -6.99 -11.92
C GLU A 71 22.96 -6.60 -13.04
N LEU A 72 21.80 -7.27 -13.11
CA LEU A 72 20.74 -6.96 -14.07
C LEU A 72 20.16 -5.54 -13.89
N TYR A 73 20.00 -5.06 -12.65
CA TYR A 73 19.56 -3.69 -12.38
C TYR A 73 20.61 -2.65 -12.79
N CYS A 74 21.90 -2.94 -12.59
CA CYS A 74 22.98 -2.06 -13.04
C CYS A 74 23.05 -1.96 -14.56
N GLU A 75 22.87 -3.07 -15.28
CA GLU A 75 22.85 -3.12 -16.74
C GLU A 75 21.63 -2.42 -17.36
N ALA A 76 20.46 -2.53 -16.71
CA ALA A 76 19.22 -1.91 -17.18
C ALA A 76 19.18 -0.39 -16.97
N GLN A 77 20.08 0.18 -16.16
CA GLN A 77 20.17 1.62 -15.89
C GLN A 77 21.54 2.20 -16.26
N PRO A 78 21.87 2.31 -17.56
CA PRO A 78 23.17 2.82 -18.03
C PRO A 78 23.46 4.27 -17.57
N ALA A 79 22.43 5.03 -17.18
CA ALA A 79 22.57 6.39 -16.66
C ALA A 79 23.26 6.47 -15.27
N LEU A 80 23.26 5.40 -14.48
CA LEU A 80 23.97 5.35 -13.18
C LEU A 80 25.48 5.13 -13.33
N GLN A 81 25.93 4.61 -14.47
CA GLN A 81 27.34 4.38 -14.80
C GLN A 81 28.10 5.66 -15.21
N MET A 82 27.38 6.77 -15.45
CA MET A 82 27.95 8.04 -15.91
C MET A 82 28.39 8.99 -14.77
N VAL A 83 28.31 8.55 -13.50
CA VAL A 83 28.79 9.34 -12.35
C VAL A 83 30.17 8.83 -11.94
N HIS A 84 31.17 9.12 -12.77
CA HIS A 84 32.56 9.21 -12.33
C HIS A 84 33.31 10.28 -13.12
#